data_AF-A0A7R9YPB8-F1
#
_entry.id   AF-A0A7R9YPB8-F1
#
_cell.length_a   1.000
_cell.length_b   1.000
_cell.length_c   1.000
_cell.angle_alpha   90.00
_cell.angle_beta   90.00
_cell.angle_gamma   90.00
#
_symmetry.space_group_name_H-M   'P 1'
#
loop_
_entity.id
_entity.type
_entity.pdbx_description
1 polymer ?
#
loop_
_entity_poly.entity_id
_entity_poly.type
_entity_poly.pdbx_seq_one_letter_code
_entity_poly.pdbx_strand_id
1 'polypeptide(L)'
;WSSYRLPTGVVPVAYNLTLELSSLHPPALVYGKVAIELRRNVSRPSPRCLILHASPEMSIDGLAICANETSCTALHVAYYDAEWAQLQVELRAELPHAAHLHVRFSYPLRDKLTG
;
A
#
# COMPACT_ATOMS: atom_id res chain seq x y z
N TRP A 1 -12.72 2.64 -8.00
CA TRP A 1 -12.35 4.03 -8.39
C TRP A 1 -12.08 4.01 -9.89
N SER A 2 -12.45 5.05 -10.65
CA SER A 2 -12.44 5.02 -12.13
C SER A 2 -11.59 6.12 -12.77
N SER A 3 -10.63 6.66 -12.03
CA SER A 3 -9.75 7.73 -12.51
C SER A 3 -8.28 7.36 -12.34
N TYR A 4 -7.46 7.76 -13.31
CA TYR A 4 -6.01 7.65 -13.19
C TYR A 4 -5.43 8.44 -12.00
N ARG A 5 -6.04 9.58 -11.64
CA ARG A 5 -5.59 10.37 -10.48
C ARG A 5 -6.07 9.73 -9.19
N LEU A 6 -5.27 9.78 -8.13
CA LEU A 6 -5.69 9.29 -6.81
C LEU A 6 -6.71 10.24 -6.15
N PRO A 7 -7.62 9.73 -5.30
CA PRO A 7 -8.49 10.56 -4.47
C PRO A 7 -7.68 11.45 -3.52
N THR A 8 -8.13 12.68 -3.28
CA THR A 8 -7.46 13.65 -2.40
C THR A 8 -8.01 13.71 -0.96
N GLY A 9 -8.94 12.81 -0.62
CA GLY A 9 -9.55 12.74 0.72
C GLY A 9 -8.60 12.23 1.81
N VAL A 10 -7.52 11.55 1.41
CA VAL A 10 -6.46 11.05 2.27
C VAL A 10 -5.13 11.39 1.60
N VAL A 11 -4.21 11.97 2.37
CA VAL A 11 -2.88 12.34 1.88
C VAL A 11 -1.81 11.59 2.69
N PRO A 12 -0.77 11.06 2.02
CA PRO A 12 0.39 10.55 2.72
C PRO A 12 1.24 11.71 3.23
N VAL A 13 1.75 11.59 4.45
CA VAL A 13 2.64 12.57 5.09
C VAL A 13 4.06 12.09 5.13
N ALA A 14 4.27 10.80 5.43
CA ALA A 14 5.59 10.21 5.56
C ALA A 14 5.57 8.75 5.12
N TYR A 15 6.73 8.27 4.64
CA TYR A 15 6.96 6.89 4.25
C TYR A 15 8.18 6.37 4.99
N ASN A 16 8.02 5.25 5.69
CA ASN A 16 9.13 4.47 6.21
C ASN A 16 9.20 3.15 5.45
N LEU A 17 10.22 3.00 4.60
CA LEU A 17 10.39 1.87 3.71
C LEU A 17 11.64 1.07 4.12
N THR A 18 11.46 -0.23 4.32
CA THR A 18 12.55 -1.19 4.50
C THR A 18 12.49 -2.20 3.36
N LEU A 19 13.64 -2.45 2.73
CA LEU A 19 13.79 -3.43 1.66
C LEU A 19 14.85 -4.45 2.05
N GLU A 20 14.56 -5.72 1.80
CA GLU A 20 15.46 -6.85 2.01
C GLU A 20 15.61 -7.61 0.69
N LEU A 21 16.85 -7.84 0.28
CA LEU A 21 17.18 -8.53 -0.96
C LEU A 21 17.37 -10.02 -0.66
N SER A 22 16.62 -10.88 -1.35
CA SER A 22 16.88 -12.31 -1.40
C SER A 22 17.52 -12.67 -2.74
N SER A 23 18.82 -12.96 -2.68
CA SER A 23 19.61 -13.40 -3.83
C SER A 23 19.81 -14.91 -3.86
N LEU A 24 19.14 -15.67 -2.99
CA LEU A 24 19.50 -17.06 -2.74
C LEU A 24 19.18 -17.95 -3.94
N HIS A 25 18.06 -17.75 -4.66
CA HIS A 25 17.72 -18.48 -5.89
C HIS A 25 17.06 -17.55 -6.93
N PRO A 26 17.37 -17.67 -8.25
CA PRO A 26 16.68 -16.92 -9.28
C PRO A 26 15.19 -17.36 -9.40
N PRO A 27 14.26 -16.41 -9.62
CA PRO A 27 14.49 -14.98 -9.73
C PRO A 27 14.77 -14.33 -8.37
N ALA A 28 15.72 -13.40 -8.34
CA ALA A 28 15.99 -12.62 -7.13
C ALA A 28 14.73 -11.84 -6.72
N LEU A 29 14.43 -11.79 -5.43
CA LEU A 29 13.25 -11.11 -4.90
C LEU A 29 13.67 -9.97 -3.98
N VAL A 30 12.92 -8.88 -4.02
CA VAL A 30 12.92 -7.86 -2.97
C VAL A 30 11.72 -8.09 -2.09
N TYR A 31 11.95 -8.28 -0.79
CA TYR A 31 10.91 -8.21 0.21
C TYR A 31 10.87 -6.79 0.77
N GLY A 32 9.69 -6.20 0.81
CA GLY A 32 9.48 -4.83 1.25
C GLY A 32 8.51 -4.77 2.42
N LYS A 33 8.79 -3.85 3.34
CA LYS A 33 7.85 -3.39 4.35
C LYS A 33 7.77 -1.88 4.26
N VAL A 34 6.58 -1.33 4.10
CA VAL A 34 6.37 0.12 4.13
C VAL A 34 5.30 0.46 5.17
N ALA A 35 5.61 1.45 6.00
CA ALA A 35 4.63 2.13 6.85
C ALA A 35 4.42 3.54 6.30
N ILE A 36 3.18 3.88 5.99
CA ILE A 36 2.79 5.16 5.41
C ILE A 36 1.96 5.92 6.43
N GLU A 37 2.45 7.06 6.91
CA GLU A 37 1.61 7.96 7.70
C GLU A 37 0.60 8.64 6.77
N LEU A 38 -0.68 8.53 7.13
CA LEU A 38 -1.81 9.07 6.39
C LEU A 38 -2.51 10.16 7.21
N ARG A 39 -2.92 11.22 6.55
CA ARG A 39 -3.83 12.24 7.09
C ARG A 39 -5.11 12.30 6.28
N ARG A 40 -6.24 12.18 6.96
CA ARG A 40 -7.57 12.35 6.37
C ARG A 40 -7.94 13.82 6.35
N ASN A 41 -8.44 14.30 5.22
CA ASN A 41 -9.11 15.60 5.15
C ASN A 41 -10.47 15.51 5.86
N VAL A 42 -10.57 16.12 7.04
CA VAL A 42 -11.77 16.07 7.89
C VAL A 42 -12.97 16.81 7.31
N SER A 43 -12.75 17.72 6.35
CA SER A 43 -13.84 18.40 5.63
C SER A 43 -14.54 17.50 4.59
N ARG A 44 -14.00 16.31 4.33
CA ARG A 44 -14.56 15.32 3.42
C ARG A 44 -15.16 14.14 4.20
N PRO A 45 -16.17 13.45 3.64
CA PRO A 45 -16.68 12.21 4.20
C PRO A 45 -15.54 11.18 4.41
N SER A 46 -15.65 10.35 5.45
CA SER A 46 -14.66 9.28 5.63
C SER A 46 -14.67 8.34 4.41
N PRO A 47 -13.49 8.02 3.85
CA PRO A 47 -13.41 7.07 2.75
C PRO A 47 -13.85 5.68 3.21
N ARG A 48 -14.46 4.93 2.30
CA ARG A 48 -14.73 3.48 2.45
C ARG A 48 -13.62 2.61 1.88
N CYS A 49 -12.76 3.20 1.06
CA CYS A 49 -11.60 2.52 0.49
C CYS A 49 -10.42 3.46 0.36
N LEU A 50 -9.22 2.91 0.40
CA LEU A 50 -7.99 3.58 0.00
C LEU A 50 -7.63 3.13 -1.42
N ILE A 51 -7.18 4.08 -2.23
CA ILE A 51 -6.67 3.82 -3.57
C ILE A 51 -5.18 4.15 -3.56
N LEU A 52 -4.35 3.19 -3.97
CA LEU A 52 -2.90 3.30 -3.92
C LEU A 52 -2.32 2.87 -5.26
N HIS A 53 -1.19 3.42 -5.66
CA HIS A 53 -0.42 2.87 -6.77
C HIS A 53 0.37 1.64 -6.31
N ALA A 54 0.37 0.59 -7.12
CA ALA A 54 1.24 -0.56 -6.96
C ALA A 54 1.53 -1.20 -8.30
N SER A 55 2.73 -1.78 -8.43
CA SER A 55 3.12 -2.50 -9.64
C SER A 55 2.32 -3.80 -9.78
N PRO A 56 1.93 -4.22 -11.00
CA PRO A 56 1.22 -5.48 -11.21
C PRO A 56 2.03 -6.72 -10.83
N GLU A 57 3.36 -6.59 -10.76
CA GLU A 57 4.27 -7.67 -10.38
C GLU A 57 4.50 -7.74 -8.87
N MET A 58 3.99 -6.76 -8.12
CA MET A 58 4.10 -6.73 -6.67
C MET A 58 3.08 -7.71 -6.06
N SER A 59 3.57 -8.64 -5.24
CA SER A 59 2.71 -9.50 -4.44
C SER A 59 2.59 -8.93 -3.03
N ILE A 60 1.37 -8.64 -2.58
CA ILE A 60 1.10 -8.14 -1.23
C ILE A 60 0.76 -9.30 -0.30
N ASP A 61 1.60 -9.54 0.69
CA ASP A 61 1.48 -10.63 1.68
C ASP A 61 1.09 -10.12 3.08
N GLY A 62 0.95 -8.81 3.25
CA GLY A 62 0.39 -8.22 4.47
C GLY A 62 -0.08 -6.80 4.26
N LEU A 63 -1.26 -6.50 4.80
CA LEU A 63 -1.84 -5.18 4.71
C LEU A 63 -2.63 -4.90 6.00
N ALA A 64 -2.32 -3.80 6.66
CA ALA A 64 -2.99 -3.40 7.89
C ALA A 64 -3.01 -1.89 8.02
N ILE A 65 -4.02 -1.37 8.73
CA ILE A 65 -4.08 0.03 9.11
C ILE A 65 -4.14 0.16 10.61
N CYS A 66 -3.32 1.05 11.15
CA CYS A 66 -3.17 1.25 12.58
C CYS A 66 -3.53 2.70 12.92
N ALA A 67 -4.48 2.89 13.84
CA ALA A 67 -4.80 4.23 14.36
C ALA A 67 -3.72 4.73 15.33
N ASN A 68 -3.05 3.79 16.00
CA ASN A 68 -1.94 3.96 16.93
C ASN A 68 -1.16 2.64 17.01
N GLU A 69 -0.13 2.57 17.85
CA GLU A 69 0.76 1.40 17.97
C GLU A 69 0.06 0.10 18.41
N THR A 70 -1.09 0.19 19.08
CA THR A 70 -1.78 -0.98 19.67
C THR A 70 -3.06 -1.38 18.94
N SER A 71 -3.59 -0.51 18.09
CA SER A 71 -4.88 -0.70 17.41
C SER A 71 -4.69 -0.79 15.90
N CYS A 72 -4.46 -2.01 15.42
CA CYS A 72 -4.31 -2.32 14.00
C CYS A 72 -5.47 -3.19 13.50
N THR A 73 -5.97 -2.89 12.31
CA THR A 73 -6.97 -3.69 11.60
C THR A 73 -6.34 -4.26 10.34
N ALA A 74 -6.38 -5.58 10.19
CA ALA A 74 -5.98 -6.24 8.96
C ALA A 74 -6.91 -5.80 7.82
N LEU A 75 -6.32 -5.48 6.68
CA LEU A 75 -7.01 -5.07 5.48
C LEU A 75 -6.81 -6.10 4.38
N HIS A 76 -7.67 -6.05 3.38
CA HIS A 76 -7.56 -6.88 2.19
C HIS A 76 -7.59 -6.01 0.95
N VAL A 77 -6.83 -6.42 -0.06
CA VAL A 77 -6.96 -5.88 -1.41
C VAL A 77 -8.30 -6.37 -1.96
N ALA A 78 -9.21 -5.45 -2.21
CA ALA A 78 -10.52 -5.77 -2.78
C ALA A 78 -10.43 -5.95 -4.29
N TYR A 79 -9.58 -5.13 -4.94
CA TYR A 79 -9.44 -5.12 -6.38
C TYR A 79 -8.08 -4.52 -6.78
N TYR A 80 -7.54 -5.01 -7.89
CA TYR A 80 -6.39 -4.41 -8.56
C TYR A 80 -6.79 -3.98 -9.98
N ASP A 81 -6.61 -2.70 -10.26
CA ASP A 81 -6.79 -2.10 -11.57
C ASP A 81 -5.44 -2.15 -12.32
N ALA A 82 -5.35 -3.05 -13.29
CA ALA A 82 -4.14 -3.21 -14.09
C ALA A 82 -3.92 -2.07 -15.11
N GLU A 83 -4.99 -1.39 -15.54
CA GLU A 83 -4.90 -0.28 -16.49
C GLU A 83 -4.18 0.91 -15.84
N TRP A 84 -4.55 1.21 -14.59
CA TRP A 84 -4.00 2.35 -13.84
C TRP A 84 -2.95 2.00 -12.81
N ALA A 85 -2.58 0.72 -12.70
CA ALA A 85 -1.66 0.20 -11.69
C ALA A 85 -2.09 0.61 -10.27
N GLN A 86 -3.38 0.40 -9.93
CA GLN A 86 -3.97 0.83 -8.67
C GLN A 86 -4.54 -0.33 -7.86
N LEU A 87 -4.30 -0.30 -6.56
CA LEU A 87 -4.98 -1.15 -5.60
C LEU A 87 -6.13 -0.40 -4.97
N GLN A 88 -7.28 -1.06 -4.89
CA GLN A 88 -8.37 -0.65 -4.02
C GLN A 88 -8.38 -1.51 -2.77
N VAL A 89 -8.23 -0.86 -1.62
CA VAL A 89 -8.20 -1.49 -0.30
C VAL A 89 -9.46 -1.09 0.44
N GLU A 90 -10.27 -2.05 0.85
CA GLU A 90 -11.51 -1.77 1.58
C GLU A 90 -11.24 -1.50 3.06
N LEU A 91 -11.86 -0.44 3.59
CA LEU A 91 -11.81 -0.09 4.99
C LEU A 91 -13.05 -0.62 5.69
N ARG A 92 -12.86 -1.49 6.69
CA ARG A 92 -13.95 -2.08 7.49
C ARG A 92 -14.41 -1.22 8.65
N ALA A 93 -13.67 -0.16 8.94
CA ALA A 93 -13.96 0.82 9.99
C ALA A 93 -13.68 2.24 9.46
N GLU A 94 -14.19 3.24 10.17
CA GLU A 94 -13.91 4.63 9.83
C GLU A 94 -12.40 4.92 9.93
N LEU A 95 -11.86 5.63 8.95
CA LEU A 95 -10.47 6.03 8.95
C LEU A 95 -10.27 7.19 9.93
N PRO A 96 -9.46 7.04 11.00
CA PRO A 96 -9.17 8.14 11.91
C PRO A 96 -8.45 9.28 11.18
N HIS A 97 -8.41 10.46 11.80
CA HIS A 97 -7.77 11.63 11.19
C HIS A 97 -6.29 11.39 10.85
N ALA A 98 -5.57 10.66 11.72
CA ALA A 98 -4.22 10.19 11.49
C ALA A 98 -4.19 8.66 11.62
N ALA A 99 -3.49 7.99 10.70
CA ALA A 99 -3.34 6.54 10.69
C ALA A 99 -2.01 6.15 10.05
N HIS A 100 -1.54 4.93 10.31
CA HIS A 100 -0.43 4.31 9.62
C HIS A 100 -0.93 3.14 8.78
N LEU A 101 -0.71 3.18 7.47
CA LEU A 101 -0.93 2.05 6.59
C LEU A 101 0.36 1.24 6.49
N HIS A 102 0.31 -0.02 6.90
CA HIS A 102 1.40 -0.97 6.82
C HIS A 102 1.17 -1.91 5.66
N VAL A 103 2.14 -1.99 4.75
CA VAL A 103 2.14 -2.91 3.61
C VAL A 103 3.39 -3.77 3.69
N ARG A 104 3.23 -5.08 3.57
CA ARG A 104 4.29 -6.02 3.25
C ARG A 104 4.08 -6.51 1.84
N PHE A 105 5.18 -6.55 1.10
CA PHE A 105 5.15 -6.99 -0.28
C PHE A 105 6.41 -7.74 -0.67
N SER A 106 6.33 -8.45 -1.78
CA SER A 106 7.48 -8.95 -2.52
C SER A 106 7.41 -8.48 -3.97
N TYR A 107 8.57 -8.31 -4.59
CA TYR A 107 8.70 -7.87 -5.97
C TYR A 107 9.84 -8.62 -6.67
N PRO A 108 9.63 -9.19 -7.86
CA PRO A 108 10.69 -9.85 -8.61
C PRO A 108 11.68 -8.82 -9.16
N LEU A 109 12.96 -8.98 -8.83
CA LEU A 109 14.02 -8.28 -9.52
C LEU A 109 14.19 -8.92 -10.90
N ARG A 110 13.86 -8.16 -11.94
CA ARG A 110 14.19 -8.54 -13.30
C ARG A 110 15.70 -8.41 -13.50
N ASP A 111 16.27 -9.34 -14.26
CA ASP A 111 17.63 -9.23 -14.78
C ASP A 111 17.70 -8.02 -15.73
N LYS A 112 17.92 -6.83 -15.19
CA LYS A 112 18.25 -5.61 -15.96
C LYS A 112 19.75 -5.29 -15.90
N LEU A 113 20.57 -6.20 -15.38
CA LEU A 113 22.03 -6.04 -15.29
C LEU A 113 22.80 -6.65 -16.48
N THR A 114 22.11 -7.17 -17.50
CA THR A 114 22.73 -7.53 -18.78
C THR A 114 22.51 -6.40 -19.78
N GLY A 115 23.23 -5.30 -19.58
CA GLY A 115 23.42 -4.21 -20.54
C GLY A 115 24.89 -4.04 -20.80
#